data_AF-A0A1G6HJ03-F1
#
_entry.id   AF-A0A1G6HJ03-F1
#
_cell.length_a   1.000
_cell.length_b   1.000
_cell.length_c   1.000
_cell.angle_alpha   90.00
_cell.angle_beta   90.00
_cell.angle_gamma   90.00
#
_symmetry.space_group_name_H-M   'P 1'
#
loop_
_entity.id
_entity.type
_entity.pdbx_description
1 polymer ?
#
loop_
_entity_poly.entity_id
_entity_poly.type
_entity_poly.pdbx_seq_one_letter_code
_entity_poly.pdbx_strand_id
1 'polypeptide(L)'
;MQTFLPYPSFVDSARALDAKRLGKQRVETFQLLRALTVPGHGWRNHPAAKMWAGYLPGLVSYGLVMTDEWIAQGRNDTVREKIRVFAPEVDGVAQHDLDLPPWLGDEAFHRAHQSNLIRKDAEFYVPRFGDVPDDLPYIWPV
;
A
#
# COMPACT_ATOMS: atom_id res chain seq x y z
N MET A 1 7.11 7.31 2.15
CA MET A 1 6.41 6.03 2.12
C MET A 1 5.29 6.17 1.10
N GLN A 2 5.25 5.31 0.09
CA GLN A 2 4.31 5.38 -1.04
C GLN A 2 3.27 4.25 -1.01
N THR A 3 3.54 3.22 -0.19
CA THR A 3 2.59 2.18 0.20
C THR A 3 2.61 2.03 1.72
N PHE A 4 1.46 2.13 2.38
CA PHE A 4 1.30 1.83 3.80
C PHE A 4 0.71 0.43 3.97
N LEU A 5 1.43 -0.42 4.72
CA LEU A 5 1.13 -1.81 5.02
C LEU A 5 1.41 -2.05 6.52
N PRO A 6 0.64 -1.44 7.43
CA PRO A 6 0.79 -1.70 8.87
C PRO A 6 0.47 -3.14 9.25
N TYR A 7 -0.14 -3.93 8.35
CA TYR A 7 -0.46 -5.33 8.53
C TYR A 7 -0.12 -6.14 7.27
N PRO A 8 0.09 -7.46 7.37
CA PRO A 8 0.28 -8.34 6.20
C PRO A 8 -0.94 -8.37 5.27
N SER A 9 -2.14 -8.24 5.84
CA SER A 9 -3.40 -8.17 5.11
C SER A 9 -3.58 -6.79 4.47
N PHE A 10 -3.85 -6.76 3.17
CA PHE A 10 -4.15 -5.51 2.46
C PHE A 10 -5.44 -4.87 2.97
N VAL A 11 -6.44 -5.69 3.30
CA VAL A 11 -7.75 -5.23 3.81
C VAL A 11 -7.58 -4.58 5.18
N ASP A 12 -6.86 -5.24 6.09
CA ASP A 12 -6.64 -4.70 7.44
C ASP A 12 -5.75 -3.45 7.37
N SER A 13 -4.77 -3.45 6.47
CA SER A 13 -3.97 -2.26 6.17
C SER A 13 -4.83 -1.09 5.69
N ALA A 14 -5.77 -1.30 4.77
CA ALA A 14 -6.63 -0.25 4.25
C ALA A 14 -7.56 0.33 5.33
N ARG A 15 -8.20 -0.55 6.12
CA ARG A 15 -9.10 -0.17 7.22
C ARG A 15 -8.41 0.60 8.33
N ALA A 16 -7.12 0.36 8.54
CA ALA A 16 -6.34 1.04 9.57
C ALA A 16 -6.00 2.49 9.22
N LEU A 17 -6.06 2.88 7.95
CA LEU A 17 -5.66 4.21 7.50
C LEU A 17 -6.75 5.25 7.75
N ASP A 18 -6.33 6.44 8.17
CA ASP A 18 -7.19 7.61 8.09
C ASP A 18 -7.51 7.98 6.63
N ALA A 19 -8.57 8.75 6.44
CA ALA A 19 -9.05 9.12 5.11
C ALA A 19 -7.99 9.83 4.24
N LYS A 20 -7.11 10.64 4.84
CA LYS A 20 -6.07 11.35 4.08
C LYS A 20 -5.04 10.36 3.53
N ARG A 21 -4.55 9.41 4.35
CA ARG A 21 -3.56 8.43 3.89
C ARG A 21 -4.19 7.38 2.98
N LEU A 22 -5.38 6.86 3.27
CA LEU A 22 -6.11 5.96 2.38
C LEU A 22 -6.35 6.60 1.00
N GLY A 23 -6.82 7.85 0.98
CA GLY A 23 -7.01 8.61 -0.26
C GLY A 23 -5.73 8.75 -1.07
N LYS A 24 -4.59 8.94 -0.39
CA LYS A 24 -3.27 9.03 -1.00
C LYS A 24 -2.77 7.69 -1.56
N GLN A 25 -3.03 6.56 -0.87
CA GLN A 25 -2.58 5.23 -1.31
C GLN A 25 -3.11 4.86 -2.71
N ARG A 26 -4.35 5.23 -3.02
CA ARG A 26 -4.92 5.02 -4.36
C ARG A 26 -4.07 5.69 -5.46
N VAL A 27 -3.73 6.95 -5.26
CA VAL A 27 -2.99 7.74 -6.26
C VAL A 27 -1.52 7.31 -6.34
N GLU A 28 -0.87 7.07 -5.19
CA GLU A 28 0.54 6.64 -5.15
C GLU A 28 0.71 5.23 -5.74
N THR A 29 -0.24 4.31 -5.50
CA THR A 29 -0.22 2.98 -6.11
C THR A 29 -0.27 3.08 -7.64
N PHE A 30 -1.16 3.89 -8.19
CA PHE A 30 -1.21 4.13 -9.64
C PHE A 30 0.10 4.72 -10.18
N GLN A 31 0.75 5.62 -9.44
CA GLN A 31 2.06 6.17 -9.80
C GLN A 31 3.17 5.11 -9.79
N LEU A 32 3.15 4.17 -8.84
CA LEU A 32 4.09 3.06 -8.76
C LEU A 32 3.87 2.05 -9.91
N LEU A 33 2.62 1.71 -10.21
CA LEU A 33 2.28 0.86 -11.36
C LEU A 33 2.81 1.44 -12.67
N ARG A 34 2.62 2.75 -12.88
CA ARG A 34 3.23 3.45 -14.02
C ARG A 34 4.75 3.45 -13.98
N ALA A 35 5.36 3.56 -12.79
CA ALA A 35 6.81 3.51 -12.64
C ALA A 35 7.42 2.17 -13.03
N LEU A 36 6.69 1.08 -12.80
CA LEU A 36 7.11 -0.29 -13.12
C LEU A 36 6.88 -0.67 -14.59
N THR A 37 5.95 -0.01 -15.28
CA THR A 37 5.47 -0.43 -16.61
C THR A 37 5.77 0.56 -17.73
N VAL A 38 5.91 1.85 -17.43
CA VAL A 38 6.16 2.89 -18.44
C VAL A 38 7.66 3.20 -18.50
N PRO A 39 8.31 2.94 -19.65
CA PRO A 39 9.73 3.28 -19.83
C PRO A 39 10.00 4.76 -19.55
N GLY A 40 11.09 5.05 -18.82
CA GLY A 40 11.50 6.42 -18.53
C GLY A 40 10.67 7.16 -17.46
N HIS A 41 9.71 6.48 -16.80
CA HIS A 41 8.92 7.12 -15.75
C HIS A 41 9.77 7.55 -14.55
N GLY A 42 9.49 8.74 -14.00
CA GLY A 42 10.37 9.42 -13.02
C GLY A 42 10.56 8.68 -11.69
N TRP A 43 9.67 7.74 -11.36
CA TRP A 43 9.73 6.99 -10.09
C TRP A 43 10.42 5.62 -10.21
N ARG A 44 10.91 5.23 -11.38
CA ARG A 44 11.50 3.89 -11.60
C ARG A 44 12.65 3.53 -10.65
N ASN A 45 13.39 4.54 -10.19
CA ASN A 45 14.53 4.37 -9.26
C ASN A 45 14.14 4.56 -7.78
N HIS A 46 12.88 4.90 -7.50
CA HIS A 46 12.41 5.13 -6.14
C HIS A 46 12.39 3.78 -5.37
N PRO A 47 12.84 3.73 -4.10
CA PRO A 47 12.83 2.49 -3.31
C PRO A 47 11.47 1.79 -3.27
N ALA A 48 10.39 2.57 -3.09
CA ALA A 48 9.02 2.05 -3.18
C ALA A 48 8.67 1.38 -4.53
N ALA A 49 9.21 1.83 -5.66
CA ALA A 49 8.98 1.12 -6.92
C ALA A 49 9.78 -0.19 -6.93
N LYS A 50 11.04 -0.13 -6.50
CA LYS A 50 11.94 -1.30 -6.47
C LYS A 50 11.43 -2.45 -5.61
N MET A 51 10.87 -2.17 -4.42
CA MET A 51 10.38 -3.22 -3.51
C MET A 51 9.20 -4.02 -4.09
N TRP A 52 8.48 -3.45 -5.05
CA TRP A 52 7.37 -4.10 -5.76
C TRP A 52 7.77 -4.65 -7.13
N ALA A 53 9.02 -4.46 -7.57
CA ALA A 53 9.49 -4.97 -8.85
C ALA A 53 9.42 -6.51 -8.85
N GLY A 54 8.85 -7.08 -9.92
CA GLY A 54 8.56 -8.52 -10.01
C GLY A 54 7.18 -8.92 -9.46
N TYR A 55 6.51 -8.05 -8.70
CA TYR A 55 5.23 -8.34 -8.03
C TYR A 55 4.11 -7.39 -8.48
N LEU A 56 4.02 -7.11 -9.79
CA LEU A 56 3.02 -6.21 -10.36
C LEU A 56 1.57 -6.63 -10.00
N PRO A 57 1.16 -7.91 -10.11
CA PRO A 57 -0.17 -8.36 -9.68
C PRO A 57 -0.47 -8.06 -8.20
N GLY A 58 0.51 -8.26 -7.32
CA GLY A 58 0.39 -7.94 -5.90
C GLY A 58 0.16 -6.44 -5.64
N LEU A 59 0.86 -5.56 -6.36
CA LEU A 59 0.66 -4.11 -6.27
C LEU A 59 -0.70 -3.67 -6.82
N VAL A 60 -1.21 -4.33 -7.87
CA VAL A 60 -2.57 -4.10 -8.38
C VAL A 60 -3.60 -4.52 -7.33
N SER A 61 -3.47 -5.72 -6.74
CA SER A 61 -4.34 -6.19 -5.66
C SER A 61 -4.38 -5.20 -4.49
N TYR A 62 -3.22 -4.76 -4.01
CA TYR A 62 -3.11 -3.72 -2.99
C TYR A 62 -3.88 -2.45 -3.37
N GLY A 63 -3.68 -1.96 -4.59
CA GLY A 63 -4.36 -0.76 -5.09
C GLY A 63 -5.87 -0.89 -5.15
N LEU A 64 -6.38 -2.04 -5.63
CA LEU A 64 -7.80 -2.33 -5.69
C LEU A 64 -8.42 -2.34 -4.29
N VAL A 65 -7.78 -3.00 -3.32
CA VAL A 65 -8.25 -3.01 -1.92
C VAL A 65 -8.32 -1.60 -1.33
N MET A 66 -7.32 -0.75 -1.59
CA MET A 66 -7.34 0.66 -1.14
C MET A 66 -8.47 1.46 -1.78
N THR A 67 -8.77 1.22 -3.06
CA THR A 67 -9.88 1.89 -3.74
C THR A 67 -11.24 1.36 -3.27
N ASP A 68 -11.36 0.06 -3.02
CA ASP A 68 -12.60 -0.56 -2.56
C ASP A 68 -12.95 -0.09 -1.14
N GLU A 69 -11.99 -0.03 -0.22
CA GLU A 69 -12.19 0.55 1.11
C GLU A 69 -12.56 2.04 1.03
N TRP A 70 -11.96 2.79 0.10
CA TRP A 70 -12.32 4.19 -0.13
C TRP A 70 -13.77 4.36 -0.58
N ILE A 71 -14.23 3.51 -1.51
CA ILE A 71 -15.60 3.49 -2.02
C ILE A 71 -16.58 3.03 -0.94
N ALA A 72 -16.22 1.99 -0.18
CA ALA A 72 -17.05 1.46 0.91
C ALA A 72 -17.34 2.52 1.99
N GLN A 73 -16.42 3.47 2.20
CA GLN A 73 -16.63 4.63 3.08
C GLN A 73 -17.44 5.77 2.42
N GLY A 74 -18.14 5.51 1.30
CA GLY A 74 -19.09 6.42 0.66
C GLY A 74 -18.46 7.52 -0.19
N ARG A 75 -17.21 7.36 -0.62
CA ARG A 75 -16.48 8.40 -1.38
C ARG A 75 -16.31 8.03 -2.84
N ASN A 76 -16.41 9.03 -3.71
CA ASN A 76 -16.22 8.86 -5.15
C ASN A 76 -14.75 8.49 -5.47
N ASP A 77 -14.59 7.56 -6.40
CA ASP A 77 -13.30 7.08 -6.88
C ASP A 77 -13.14 7.29 -8.39
N THR A 78 -11.93 7.61 -8.84
CA THR A 78 -11.59 7.79 -10.26
C THR A 78 -10.29 7.09 -10.67
N VAL A 79 -9.77 6.22 -9.79
CA VAL A 79 -8.45 5.60 -9.90
C VAL A 79 -8.54 4.06 -9.93
N ARG A 80 -9.57 3.44 -9.33
CA ARG A 80 -9.81 1.99 -9.32
C ARG A 80 -9.66 1.37 -10.69
N GLU A 81 -10.45 1.83 -11.66
CA GLU A 81 -10.40 1.27 -13.01
C GLU A 81 -9.05 1.53 -13.71
N LYS A 82 -8.35 2.61 -13.36
CA LYS A 82 -7.00 2.89 -13.88
C LYS A 82 -5.94 1.97 -13.28
N ILE A 83 -6.17 1.44 -12.07
CA ILE A 83 -5.31 0.44 -11.43
C ILE A 83 -5.62 -0.95 -12.01
N ARG A 84 -6.91 -1.29 -12.13
CA ARG A 84 -7.38 -2.58 -12.61
C ARG A 84 -6.77 -2.99 -13.96
N VAL A 85 -6.63 -2.05 -14.89
CA VAL A 85 -6.11 -2.34 -16.25
C VAL A 85 -4.67 -2.88 -16.29
N PHE A 86 -3.89 -2.75 -15.21
CA PHE A 86 -2.53 -3.29 -15.17
C PHE A 86 -2.46 -4.80 -14.92
N ALA A 87 -3.47 -5.37 -14.27
CA ALA A 87 -3.64 -6.82 -14.09
C ALA A 87 -5.14 -7.14 -13.85
N PRO A 88 -5.98 -7.09 -14.90
CA PRO A 88 -7.43 -7.27 -14.76
C PRO A 88 -7.85 -8.60 -14.13
N GLU A 89 -7.04 -9.64 -14.29
CA GLU A 89 -7.21 -10.98 -13.76
C GLU A 89 -7.13 -11.07 -12.23
N VAL A 90 -6.60 -10.03 -11.56
CA VAL A 90 -6.46 -9.97 -10.10
C VAL A 90 -7.72 -9.46 -9.41
N ASP A 91 -8.63 -8.79 -10.13
CA ASP A 91 -9.84 -8.21 -9.54
C ASP A 91 -10.77 -9.33 -9.02
N GLY A 92 -10.97 -9.37 -7.70
CA GLY A 92 -11.73 -10.41 -7.01
C GLY A 92 -10.93 -11.67 -6.63
N VAL A 93 -9.63 -11.73 -6.93
CA VAL A 93 -8.75 -12.82 -6.49
C VAL A 93 -8.34 -12.63 -5.03
N ALA A 94 -8.34 -13.70 -4.24
CA ALA A 94 -7.93 -13.64 -2.85
C ALA A 94 -6.42 -13.39 -2.74
N GLN A 95 -6.02 -12.56 -1.76
CA GLN A 95 -4.61 -12.20 -1.57
C GLN A 95 -3.69 -13.42 -1.44
N HIS A 96 -4.14 -14.50 -0.79
CA HIS A 96 -3.32 -15.70 -0.59
C HIS A 96 -3.10 -16.55 -1.86
N ASP A 97 -3.86 -16.30 -2.93
CA ASP A 97 -3.70 -16.97 -4.22
C ASP A 97 -2.71 -16.23 -5.14
N LEU A 98 -2.18 -15.08 -4.71
CA LEU A 98 -1.25 -14.27 -5.48
C LEU A 98 0.19 -14.57 -5.11
N ASP A 99 1.09 -14.47 -6.09
CA ASP A 99 2.53 -14.39 -5.83
C ASP A 99 2.84 -13.01 -5.25
N LEU A 100 3.29 -12.98 -3.99
CA LEU A 100 3.49 -11.78 -3.21
C LEU A 100 4.96 -11.62 -2.79
N PRO A 101 5.43 -10.39 -2.59
CA PRO A 101 6.79 -10.16 -2.14
C PRO A 101 7.09 -10.87 -0.81
N PRO A 102 8.27 -11.48 -0.64
CA PRO A 102 8.61 -12.28 0.55
C PRO A 102 8.71 -11.45 1.84
N TRP A 103 8.84 -10.13 1.72
CA TRP A 103 8.83 -9.21 2.85
C TRP A 103 7.43 -8.94 3.40
N LEU A 104 6.36 -9.32 2.67
CA LEU A 104 5.00 -9.19 3.16
C LEU A 104 4.74 -10.30 4.19
N GLY A 105 4.54 -9.90 5.44
CA GLY A 105 4.52 -10.79 6.60
C GLY A 105 5.71 -10.59 7.55
N ASP A 106 6.75 -9.86 7.13
CA ASP A 106 7.86 -9.50 8.01
C ASP A 106 7.41 -8.52 9.10
N GLU A 107 7.54 -8.92 10.36
CA GLU A 107 7.06 -8.15 11.50
C GLU A 107 7.75 -6.80 11.62
N ALA A 108 9.07 -6.73 11.38
CA ALA A 108 9.83 -5.50 11.46
C ALA A 108 9.39 -4.51 10.38
N PHE A 109 9.13 -4.99 9.17
CA PHE A 109 8.57 -4.20 8.07
C PHE A 109 7.21 -3.60 8.47
N HIS A 110 6.26 -4.42 8.93
CA HIS A 110 4.94 -3.94 9.32
C HIS A 110 4.98 -2.95 10.49
N ARG A 111 5.81 -3.24 11.50
CA ARG A 111 6.01 -2.37 12.67
C ARG A 111 6.64 -1.03 12.29
N ALA A 112 7.59 -1.01 11.35
CA ALA A 112 8.13 0.23 10.80
C ALA A 112 7.06 1.06 10.08
N HIS A 113 6.11 0.43 9.37
CA HIS A 113 4.99 1.12 8.75
C HIS A 113 4.00 1.70 9.76
N GLN A 114 3.72 0.98 10.85
CA GLN A 114 2.93 1.49 11.99
C GLN A 114 3.59 2.71 12.63
N SER A 115 4.90 2.62 12.94
CA SER A 115 5.70 3.74 13.46
C SER A 115 5.65 4.98 12.54
N ASN A 116 5.76 4.76 11.23
CA ASN A 116 5.64 5.82 10.24
C ASN A 116 4.27 6.50 10.24
N LEU A 117 3.20 5.74 10.42
CA LEU A 117 1.85 6.29 10.51
C LEU A 117 1.66 7.11 11.79
N ILE A 118 2.18 6.64 12.93
CA ILE A 118 2.18 7.41 14.19
C ILE A 118 2.86 8.77 14.01
N ARG A 119 4.04 8.81 13.38
CA ARG A 119 4.72 10.09 13.05
C ARG A 119 3.88 11.02 12.19
N LYS A 120 2.99 10.47 11.36
CA LYS A 120 2.13 11.27 10.50
C LYS A 120 0.92 11.81 11.26
N ASP A 121 0.41 11.09 12.26
CA ASP A 121 -0.83 11.43 12.95
C ASP A 121 -0.96 10.66 14.29
N ALA A 122 -0.26 11.10 15.33
CA ALA A 122 -0.18 10.35 16.59
C ALA A 122 -1.57 10.16 17.24
N GLU A 123 -2.41 11.20 17.23
CA GLU A 123 -3.75 11.16 17.80
C GLU A 123 -4.62 10.07 17.14
N PHE A 124 -4.49 9.88 15.83
CA PHE A 124 -5.23 8.85 15.11
C PHE A 124 -4.63 7.45 15.30
N TYR A 125 -3.30 7.31 15.24
CA TYR A 125 -2.66 5.99 15.14
C TYR A 125 -2.21 5.38 16.47
N VAL A 126 -1.87 6.16 17.50
CA VAL A 126 -1.49 5.59 18.82
C VAL A 126 -2.58 4.70 19.40
N PRO A 127 -3.88 5.10 19.40
CA PRO A 127 -4.95 4.22 19.89
C PRO A 127 -5.14 2.93 19.08
N ARG A 128 -4.60 2.87 17.84
CA ARG A 128 -4.75 1.73 16.92
C ARG A 128 -3.58 0.76 16.97
N PHE A 129 -2.36 1.25 17.21
CA PHE A 129 -1.14 0.44 17.17
C PHE A 129 -0.51 0.22 18.54
N GLY A 130 -1.07 0.81 19.61
CA GLY A 130 -0.60 0.56 20.97
C GLY A 130 0.76 1.18 21.24
N ASP A 131 1.72 0.35 21.67
CA ASP A 131 3.04 0.73 22.19
C ASP A 131 4.12 0.83 21.10
N VAL A 132 3.75 0.81 19.82
CA VAL A 132 4.71 0.98 18.73
C VAL A 132 5.37 2.36 18.84
N PRO A 133 6.71 2.43 18.95
CA PRO A 133 7.40 3.71 19.04
C PRO A 133 7.33 4.45 17.69
N ASP A 134 7.37 5.77 17.73
CA ASP A 134 7.25 6.65 16.56
C ASP A 134 8.60 6.96 15.88
N ASP A 135 9.70 6.37 16.33
CA ASP A 135 11.05 6.68 15.86
C ASP A 135 11.74 5.55 15.08
N LEU A 136 11.02 4.47 14.77
CA LEU A 136 11.61 3.35 14.01
C LEU A 136 12.10 3.81 12.62
N PRO A 137 13.23 3.26 12.14
CA PRO A 137 13.76 3.59 10.83
C PRO A 137 12.79 3.15 9.72
N TYR A 138 12.83 3.85 8.60
CA TYR A 138 12.16 3.38 7.38
C TYR A 138 12.82 2.09 6.89
N ILE A 139 12.02 1.05 6.67
CA ILE A 139 12.48 -0.19 6.04
C ILE A 139 12.04 -0.17 4.57
N TRP A 140 13.00 -0.36 3.67
CA TRP A 140 12.78 -0.53 2.23
C TRP A 140 13.37 -1.88 1.82
N PRO A 141 12.54 -2.90 1.54
CA PRO A 141 13.03 -4.22 1.16
C PRO A 141 13.34 -4.23 -0.34
N VAL A 142 14.47 -3.61 -0.70
CA VAL A 142 14.97 -3.42 -2.08
C VAL A 142 16.27 -4.15 -2.35
#